data_AF-A0AAD9U1S0-F1
#
_entry.id   AF-A0AAD9U1S0-F1
#
_cell.length_a   1.000
_cell.length_b   1.000
_cell.length_c   1.000
_cell.angle_alpha   90.00
_cell.angle_beta   90.00
_cell.angle_gamma   90.00
#
_symmetry.space_group_name_H-M   'P 1'
#
loop_
_entity.id
_entity.type
_entity.pdbx_description
1 polymer ?
#
loop_
_entity_poly.entity_id
_entity_poly.type
_entity_poly.pdbx_seq_one_letter_code
_entity_poly.pdbx_strand_id
1 'polypeptide(L)'
;MLKSHLKVNLQEAIVRWFSTGLGVTGGSALIHEFCSREVSNLVHLTVDTSFSSGEGTIKAYASVNLSLGGRPLAAQFQEIPVDLRMIEAERVGCM
;
A
#
# COMPACT_ATOMS: atom_id res chain seq x y z
N MET A 1 7.50 -2.79 16.83
CA MET A 1 6.43 -3.23 15.89
C MET A 1 6.84 -4.50 15.17
N LEU A 2 7.62 -4.47 14.07
CA LEU A 2 7.92 -5.68 13.27
C LEU A 2 8.42 -6.90 14.07
N LYS A 3 9.37 -6.71 14.98
CA LYS A 3 9.89 -7.81 15.83
C LYS A 3 8.81 -8.53 16.64
N SER A 4 7.72 -7.84 17.00
CA SER A 4 6.60 -8.44 17.72
C SER A 4 5.67 -9.19 16.78
N HIS A 5 5.38 -8.65 15.59
CA HIS A 5 4.60 -9.33 14.56
C HIS A 5 5.20 -10.69 14.20
N LEU A 6 6.51 -10.72 13.95
CA LEU A 6 7.23 -11.96 13.64
C LEU A 6 7.24 -12.98 14.78
N LYS A 7 7.02 -12.57 16.03
CA LYS A 7 6.84 -13.51 17.15
C LYS A 7 5.46 -14.16 17.16
N VAL A 8 4.43 -13.47 16.65
CA VAL A 8 3.07 -13.99 16.54
C VAL A 8 2.97 -14.91 15.34
N ASN A 9 3.50 -14.48 14.20
CA ASN A 9 3.48 -15.26 12.97
C ASN A 9 4.74 -14.99 12.15
N LEU A 10 5.59 -16.02 12.00
CA LEU A 10 6.83 -15.95 11.22
C LEU A 10 6.59 -15.88 9.71
N GLN A 11 5.38 -16.20 9.24
CA GLN A 11 5.03 -16.12 7.82
C GLN A 11 4.61 -14.70 7.39
N GLU A 12 4.43 -13.76 8.33
CA GLU A 12 4.14 -12.37 8.00
C GLU A 12 5.37 -11.65 7.45
N ALA A 13 5.16 -10.88 6.39
CA ALA A 13 6.18 -10.03 5.79
C ALA A 13 5.63 -8.63 5.55
N ILE A 14 6.52 -7.62 5.60
CA ILE A 14 6.17 -6.27 5.16
C ILE A 14 6.05 -6.32 3.63
N VAL A 15 4.86 -6.03 3.12
CA VAL A 15 4.58 -6.02 1.67
C VAL A 15 4.03 -4.68 1.17
N ARG A 16 3.64 -3.80 2.09
CA ARG A 16 3.00 -2.52 1.77
C ARG A 16 3.09 -1.51 2.91
N TRP A 17 2.79 -0.26 2.58
CA TRP A 17 2.42 0.78 3.53
C TRP A 17 1.07 1.37 3.13
N PHE A 18 0.41 2.05 4.05
CA PHE A 18 -0.89 2.66 3.77
C PHE A 18 -0.96 4.10 4.29
N SER A 19 -1.82 4.90 3.68
CA SER A 19 -2.21 6.23 4.15
C SER A 19 -3.71 6.41 4.01
N THR A 20 -4.28 7.35 4.77
CA THR A 20 -5.67 7.77 4.58
C THR A 20 -5.78 8.73 3.40
N GLY A 21 -6.95 8.77 2.75
CA GLY A 21 -7.27 9.67 1.64
C GLY A 21 -7.64 8.95 0.33
N LEU A 22 -7.93 9.74 -0.70
CA LEU A 22 -8.51 9.27 -1.97
C LEU A 22 -7.48 8.89 -3.06
N GLY A 23 -6.19 9.01 -2.74
CA GLY A 23 -5.10 8.74 -3.69
C GLY A 23 -3.73 9.20 -3.19
N VAL A 24 -2.76 9.16 -4.09
CA VAL A 24 -1.35 9.52 -3.85
C VAL A 24 -1.21 11.03 -3.64
N THR A 25 -0.35 11.45 -2.71
CA THR A 25 -0.03 12.85 -2.46
C THR A 25 1.42 13.16 -2.82
N GLY A 26 1.80 14.44 -2.90
CA GLY A 26 3.20 14.82 -3.18
C GLY A 26 4.22 14.23 -2.19
N GLY A 27 3.82 14.00 -0.94
CA GLY A 27 4.67 13.35 0.07
C GLY A 27 4.82 11.84 -0.10
N SER A 28 3.96 11.19 -0.89
CA SER A 28 3.98 9.74 -1.06
C SER A 28 5.27 9.24 -1.70
N ALA A 29 5.89 10.01 -2.60
CA ALA A 29 7.16 9.63 -3.21
C ALA A 29 8.31 9.56 -2.20
N LEU A 30 8.40 10.53 -1.28
CA LEU A 30 9.43 10.57 -0.24
C LEU A 30 9.26 9.43 0.77
N ILE A 31 8.02 9.15 1.18
CA ILE A 31 7.71 8.03 2.08
C ILE A 31 8.02 6.70 1.39
N HIS A 32 7.63 6.57 0.12
CA HIS A 32 7.91 5.35 -0.65
C HIS A 32 9.42 5.10 -0.80
N GLU A 33 10.21 6.14 -1.10
CA GLU A 33 11.68 6.02 -1.15
C GLU A 33 12.28 5.60 0.20
N PHE A 34 11.73 6.12 1.30
CA PHE A 34 12.18 5.71 2.64
C PHE A 34 11.86 4.23 2.90
N CYS A 35 10.63 3.78 2.64
CA CYS A 35 10.22 2.40 2.90
C CYS A 35 10.82 1.38 1.92
N SER A 36 11.10 1.77 0.68
CA SER A 36 11.67 0.87 -0.33
C SER A 36 13.11 0.45 -0.02
N ARG A 37 13.81 1.18 0.85
CA ARG A 37 15.13 0.81 1.38
C ARG A 37 15.09 -0.46 2.22
N GLU A 38 13.96 -0.73 2.88
CA GLU A 38 13.78 -1.90 3.73
C GLU A 38 13.15 -3.07 2.96
N VAL A 39 12.30 -2.78 1.97
CA VAL A 39 11.48 -3.77 1.27
C VAL A 39 11.35 -3.44 -0.22
N SER A 40 11.77 -4.37 -1.07
CA SER A 40 11.54 -4.31 -2.52
C SER A 40 10.07 -4.60 -2.88
N ASN A 41 9.58 -4.05 -4.00
CA ASN A 41 8.23 -4.29 -4.53
C ASN A 41 7.08 -3.89 -3.59
N LEU A 42 7.28 -2.81 -2.83
CA LEU A 42 6.32 -2.31 -1.86
C LEU A 42 5.10 -1.68 -2.56
N VAL A 43 3.89 -2.06 -2.13
CA VAL A 43 2.65 -1.42 -2.61
C VAL A 43 2.26 -0.28 -1.67
N HIS A 44 1.81 0.84 -2.21
CA HIS A 44 1.18 1.91 -1.44
C HIS A 44 -0.34 1.75 -1.49
N LEU A 45 -0.99 1.58 -0.34
CA LEU A 45 -2.46 1.60 -0.26
C LEU A 45 -2.98 2.95 0.23
N THR A 46 -4.08 3.40 -0.36
CA THR A 46 -4.84 4.55 0.15
C THR A 46 -6.22 4.09 0.58
N VAL A 47 -6.61 4.45 1.79
CA VAL A 47 -7.90 4.08 2.37
C VAL A 47 -8.73 5.34 2.59
N ASP A 48 -9.88 5.41 1.94
CA ASP A 48 -10.85 6.46 2.23
C ASP A 48 -11.55 6.20 3.55
N THR A 49 -11.23 7.01 4.54
CA THR A 49 -11.88 6.99 5.86
C THR A 49 -12.90 8.11 6.02
N SER A 50 -13.12 8.93 4.99
CA SER A 50 -14.10 10.02 5.02
C SER A 50 -15.53 9.52 4.84
N PHE A 51 -15.71 8.36 4.18
CA PHE A 51 -17.01 7.78 3.84
C PHE A 51 -17.94 8.77 3.12
N SER A 52 -17.39 9.77 2.45
CA SER A 52 -18.15 10.86 1.83
C SER A 52 -19.06 10.37 0.69
N SER A 53 -18.69 9.28 0.02
CA SER A 53 -19.49 8.61 -1.00
C SER A 53 -20.42 7.52 -0.45
N GLY A 54 -20.42 7.25 0.87
CA GLY A 54 -21.13 6.13 1.48
C GLY A 54 -20.42 4.77 1.36
N GLU A 55 -19.32 4.69 0.59
CA GLU A 55 -18.51 3.48 0.42
C GLU A 55 -17.05 3.75 0.79
N GLY A 56 -16.49 2.93 1.68
CA GLY A 56 -15.05 2.98 1.98
C GLY A 56 -14.25 2.47 0.78
N THR A 57 -13.50 3.35 0.11
CA THR A 57 -12.72 2.98 -1.08
C THR A 57 -11.27 2.66 -0.70
N ILE A 58 -10.77 1.54 -1.20
CA ILE A 58 -9.34 1.18 -1.10
C ILE A 58 -8.74 1.22 -2.50
N LYS A 59 -7.63 1.94 -2.66
CA LYS A 59 -6.82 1.91 -3.88
C LYS A 59 -5.42 1.45 -3.59
N ALA A 60 -4.78 0.85 -4.59
CA ALA A 60 -3.42 0.35 -4.50
C ALA A 60 -2.57 0.93 -5.62
N TYR A 61 -1.33 1.26 -5.29
CA TYR A 61 -0.38 1.84 -6.22
C TYR A 61 0.97 1.11 -6.18
N ALA A 62 1.43 0.70 -7.35
CA ALA A 62 2.80 0.21 -7.55
C ALA A 62 3.70 1.37 -8.00
N SER A 63 4.91 1.45 -7.46
CA SER A 63 5.89 2.44 -7.93
C SER A 63 6.68 1.90 -9.11
N VAL A 64 6.76 2.67 -10.18
CA VAL A 64 7.55 2.39 -11.38
C VAL A 64 8.54 3.53 -11.58
N ASN A 65 9.81 3.20 -11.81
CA ASN A 65 10.82 4.20 -12.14
C ASN A 65 10.57 4.72 -13.57
N LEU A 66 10.12 5.96 -13.66
CA LEU A 66 10.01 6.65 -14.93
C LEU A 66 11.42 7.02 -15.39
N SER A 67 11.78 6.61 -16.60
CA SER A 67 13.07 6.96 -17.20
C SER A 67 12.88 7.56 -18.60
N LEU A 68 13.73 8.52 -18.95
CA LEU A 68 13.78 9.12 -20.29
C LEU A 68 15.21 9.07 -20.81
N GLY A 69 15.41 8.44 -21.96
CA GLY A 69 16.75 8.27 -22.54
C GLY A 69 17.73 7.52 -21.62
N GLY A 70 17.23 6.57 -20.82
CA GLY A 70 18.03 5.80 -19.85
C GLY A 70 18.35 6.53 -18.54
N ARG A 71 17.88 7.76 -18.35
CA ARG A 71 18.05 8.51 -17.10
C ARG A 71 16.79 8.40 -16.23
N PRO A 72 16.89 8.03 -14.94
CA PRO A 72 15.75 8.03 -14.04
C PRO A 72 15.28 9.48 -13.79
N LEU A 73 13.97 9.72 -13.93
CA LEU A 73 13.32 11.01 -13.73
C LEU A 73 12.64 11.07 -12.36
N ALA A 74 11.73 10.13 -12.11
CA ALA A 74 10.90 10.12 -10.90
C ALA A 74 10.29 8.74 -10.65
N ALA A 75 9.84 8.52 -9.42
CA ALA A 75 8.94 7.43 -9.07
C ALA A 75 7.51 7.80 -9.51
N GLN A 76 6.94 7.00 -10.42
CA GLN A 76 5.54 7.11 -10.82
C GLN A 76 4.70 6.10 -10.05
N PHE A 77 3.54 6.50 -9.56
CA PHE A 77 2.57 5.59 -8.95
C PHE A 77 1.53 5.17 -9.97
N GLN A 78 1.49 3.87 -10.29
CA GLN A 78 0.50 3.27 -11.16
C GLN A 78 -0.55 2.55 -10.33
N GLU A 79 -1.82 2.90 -10.53
CA GLU A 79 -2.92 2.22 -9.86
C GLU A 79 -3.01 0.76 -10.34
N ILE A 80 -3.15 -0.17 -9.39
CA ILE A 80 -3.31 -1.59 -9.64
C ILE A 80 -4.68 -2.07 -9.11
N PRO A 81 -5.31 -3.05 -9.77
CA PRO A 81 -6.62 -3.55 -9.35
C PRO A 81 -6.55 -4.15 -7.94
N VAL A 82 -7.61 -3.91 -7.15
CA VAL A 82 -7.75 -4.39 -5.78
C VAL A 82 -8.96 -5.31 -5.70
N ASP A 83 -8.80 -6.43 -5.00
CA ASP A 83 -9.88 -7.37 -4.69
C ASP A 83 -9.90 -7.60 -3.17
N LEU A 84 -11.07 -7.43 -2.56
CA LEU A 84 -11.24 -7.59 -1.11
C LEU A 84 -11.59 -9.05 -0.80
N ARG A 85 -10.64 -9.76 -0.19
CA ARG A 85 -10.81 -11.15 0.23
C ARG A 85 -10.70 -11.26 1.73
N MET A 86 -11.56 -12.08 2.32
CA MET A 86 -11.57 -12.38 3.75
C MET A 86 -11.38 -13.88 3.94
N ILE A 87 -10.62 -14.28 4.95
CA ILE A 87 -10.61 -15.68 5.40
C ILE A 87 -11.91 -15.99 6.15
N GLU A 88 -12.20 -17.27 6.35
CA GLU A 88 -13.46 -17.69 6.99
C GLU A 88 -13.66 -17.06 8.36
N ALA A 89 -12.60 -17.02 9.18
CA ALA A 89 -12.66 -16.41 10.51
C ALA A 89 -13.02 -14.92 10.46
N GLU A 90 -12.46 -14.17 9.51
CA GLU A 90 -12.77 -12.74 9.31
C GLU A 90 -14.22 -12.57 8.82
N ARG A 91 -14.66 -13.40 7.87
CA ARG A 91 -16.01 -13.34 7.32
C ARG A 91 -17.08 -13.61 8.39
N VAL A 92 -16.84 -14.59 9.27
CA VAL A 92 -17.74 -14.89 10.39
C VAL A 92 -17.76 -13.74 11.40
N GLY A 93 -16.62 -13.10 11.66
CA GLY A 93 -16.55 -11.95 12.57
C GLY A 93 -17.21 -10.67 12.03
N CYS A 94 -17.45 -10.57 10.72
CA CYS A 94 -18.15 -9.45 10.09
C CYS A 94 -19.67 -9.63 9.98
N MET A 95 -20.21 -10.83 10.24
CA MET A 95 -21.66 -11.09 10.32
C MET A 95 -22.21 -10.76 11.71
#